data_AF-A0A8T2LL54-F1
#
_entry.id   AF-A0A8T2LL54-F1
#
_cell.length_a   1.000
_cell.length_b   1.000
_cell.length_c   1.000
_cell.angle_alpha   90.00
_cell.angle_beta   90.00
_cell.angle_gamma   90.00
#
_symmetry.space_group_name_H-M   'P 1'
#
loop_
_entity.id
_entity.type
_entity.pdbx_description
1 polymer ?
#
loop_
_entity_poly.entity_id
_entity_poly.type
_entity_poly.pdbx_seq_one_letter_code
_entity_poly.pdbx_strand_id
1 'polypeptide(L)'
;MCFGTAAFVTYARVLIQCNDRTESTTAKLLQERLRAPALNHSQQLINSECVITPAVRRNTDNLFYSLVASGFIFVFVLLKKLLVYQMKTEVSKAADFVTSLVRITGLLTEEQLHHFCHSLEETLLEHYQHHWFPQAPCRGSGYRCIRINHKMDPLIGKAACTTGLTREQLFSLLPRELTVWVDPYEVSYRIGEDGSTCVLSTYNGPSCKGALTTGRSSPSEQINMMTVLG
;
A
#
# COMPACT_ATOMS: atom_id res chain seq x y z
N MET A 1 -22.27 -29.05 11.01
CA MET A 1 -21.67 -27.70 10.97
C MET A 1 -20.16 -27.77 10.67
N CYS A 2 -19.75 -28.39 9.55
CA CYS A 2 -18.32 -28.66 9.25
C CYS A 2 -17.75 -27.84 8.08
N PHE A 3 -18.50 -26.91 7.50
CA PHE A 3 -18.05 -26.15 6.32
C PHE A 3 -17.20 -24.91 6.67
N GLY A 4 -17.28 -24.37 7.88
CA GLY A 4 -16.61 -23.12 8.26
C GLY A 4 -15.11 -23.27 8.60
N THR A 5 -14.70 -24.40 9.16
CA THR A 5 -13.31 -24.63 9.61
C THR A 5 -12.37 -24.95 8.43
N ALA A 6 -12.85 -25.67 7.42
CA ALA A 6 -12.04 -26.03 6.24
C ALA A 6 -11.71 -24.83 5.34
N ALA A 7 -12.62 -23.86 5.21
CA ALA A 7 -12.41 -22.63 4.45
C ALA A 7 -11.34 -21.74 5.12
N PHE A 8 -11.37 -21.64 6.45
CA PHE A 8 -10.40 -20.84 7.21
C PHE A 8 -8.99 -21.43 7.17
N VAL A 9 -8.86 -22.76 7.25
CA VAL A 9 -7.57 -23.46 7.14
C VAL A 9 -6.99 -23.39 5.73
N THR A 10 -7.82 -23.48 4.70
CA THR A 10 -7.38 -23.33 3.30
C THR A 10 -6.92 -21.90 3.01
N TYR A 11 -7.64 -20.89 3.50
CA TYR A 11 -7.26 -19.48 3.31
C TYR A 11 -5.98 -19.12 4.07
N ALA A 12 -5.79 -19.66 5.28
CA ALA A 12 -4.55 -19.51 6.04
C ALA A 12 -3.35 -20.18 5.36
N ARG A 13 -3.53 -21.34 4.71
CA ARG A 13 -2.46 -22.01 3.94
C ARG A 13 -2.04 -21.20 2.71
N VAL A 14 -2.97 -20.59 2.00
CA VAL A 14 -2.67 -19.74 0.83
C VAL A 14 -1.88 -18.49 1.23
N LEU A 15 -2.21 -17.88 2.37
CA LEU A 15 -1.49 -16.70 2.87
C LEU A 15 -0.07 -17.01 3.38
N ILE A 16 0.18 -18.23 3.90
CA ILE A 16 1.52 -18.66 4.34
C ILE A 16 2.45 -18.88 3.14
N GLN A 17 1.92 -19.39 2.02
CA GLN A 17 2.73 -19.71 0.84
C GLN A 17 3.24 -18.47 0.08
N CYS A 18 2.65 -17.28 0.34
CA CYS A 18 3.12 -16.01 -0.21
C CYS A 18 4.16 -15.29 0.67
N ASN A 19 4.39 -15.72 1.92
CA ASN A 19 5.24 -15.00 2.89
C ASN A 19 6.63 -15.63 3.11
N ASP A 20 7.06 -16.52 2.22
CA ASP A 20 8.29 -17.33 2.39
C ASP A 20 9.61 -16.55 2.16
N ARG A 21 9.64 -15.23 2.41
CA ARG A 21 10.88 -14.43 2.30
C ARG A 21 11.17 -13.41 3.39
N THR A 22 10.53 -13.48 4.55
CA THR A 22 11.05 -12.77 5.73
C THR A 22 10.75 -13.55 7.00
N GLU A 23 11.80 -14.15 7.58
CA GLU A 23 11.78 -14.73 8.92
C GLU A 23 11.47 -13.63 9.95
N SER A 24 10.23 -13.56 10.40
CA SER A 24 9.85 -12.84 11.61
C SER A 24 9.37 -13.84 12.66
N THR A 25 9.84 -13.67 13.90
CA THR A 25 9.54 -14.46 15.09
C THR A 25 8.03 -14.69 15.30
N THR A 26 7.19 -13.81 14.74
CA THR A 26 5.72 -13.92 14.76
C THR A 26 5.19 -15.08 13.89
N ALA A 27 5.86 -15.41 12.77
CA ALA A 27 5.48 -16.51 11.89
C ALA A 27 5.78 -17.89 12.52
N LYS A 28 6.90 -17.99 13.26
CA LYS A 28 7.26 -19.21 14.00
C LYS A 28 6.25 -19.52 15.13
N LEU A 29 5.81 -18.51 15.88
CA LEU A 29 4.77 -18.66 16.92
C LEU A 29 3.41 -19.12 16.38
N LEU A 30 3.04 -18.66 15.18
CA LEU A 30 1.82 -19.10 14.50
C LEU A 30 1.92 -20.53 13.97
N GLN A 31 3.09 -20.93 13.47
CA GLN A 31 3.34 -22.28 12.96
C GLN A 31 3.44 -23.32 14.08
N GLU A 32 3.94 -22.93 15.26
CA GLU A 32 4.01 -23.77 16.46
C GLU A 32 2.63 -24.03 17.07
N ARG A 33 1.75 -23.02 17.11
CA ARG A 33 0.34 -23.18 17.54
C ARG A 33 -0.49 -24.05 16.61
N LEU A 34 -0.13 -24.15 15.33
CA LEU A 34 -0.80 -25.01 14.34
C LEU A 34 -0.24 -26.43 14.28
N ARG A 35 0.92 -26.71 14.91
CA ARG A 35 1.56 -28.03 14.95
C ARG A 35 1.25 -28.86 16.21
N ALA A 36 0.51 -28.31 17.17
CA ALA A 36 0.10 -29.09 18.34
C ALA A 36 -0.75 -30.29 17.87
N PRO A 37 -0.34 -31.55 18.15
CA PRO A 37 -1.17 -32.70 17.84
C PRO A 37 -2.46 -32.57 18.64
N ALA A 38 -3.60 -32.76 17.98
CA ALA A 38 -4.86 -32.95 18.67
C ALA A 38 -4.65 -34.06 19.70
N LEU A 39 -4.65 -33.70 20.98
CA LEU A 39 -4.55 -34.64 22.09
C LEU A 39 -5.78 -35.54 22.02
N ASN A 40 -5.59 -36.70 21.40
CA ASN A 40 -6.50 -37.83 21.39
C ASN A 40 -6.65 -38.33 22.83
N HIS A 41 -7.52 -37.70 23.62
CA HIS A 41 -7.90 -38.24 24.92
C HIS A 41 -9.35 -37.94 25.32
N SER A 42 -10.22 -37.62 24.35
CA SER A 42 -11.63 -37.29 24.62
C SER A 42 -12.64 -38.28 24.03
N GLN A 43 -12.19 -39.35 23.34
CA GLN A 43 -13.10 -40.38 22.83
C GLN A 43 -13.60 -41.35 23.92
N GLN A 44 -13.18 -41.21 25.18
CA GLN A 44 -13.53 -42.14 26.26
C GLN A 44 -14.37 -41.57 27.41
N LEU A 45 -14.94 -40.38 27.25
CA LEU A 45 -15.89 -39.80 28.23
C LEU A 45 -17.21 -39.36 27.56
N ILE A 46 -17.73 -40.17 26.64
CA ILE A 46 -19.05 -39.95 26.03
C ILE A 46 -20.13 -40.91 26.59
N ASN A 47 -19.78 -41.82 27.52
CA ASN A 47 -20.73 -42.77 28.11
C ASN A 47 -20.97 -42.59 29.62
N SER A 48 -20.87 -41.38 30.14
CA SER A 48 -21.49 -41.06 31.43
C SER A 48 -22.32 -39.80 31.26
N GLU A 49 -23.62 -39.93 31.52
CA GLU A 49 -24.63 -38.88 31.44
C GLU A 49 -24.26 -37.71 32.35
N CYS A 50 -23.48 -36.76 31.84
CA CYS A 50 -23.34 -35.44 32.46
C CYS A 50 -24.50 -34.60 31.95
N VAL A 51 -25.51 -34.43 32.81
CA VAL A 51 -26.65 -33.54 32.62
C VAL A 51 -26.13 -32.10 32.46
N ILE A 52 -25.82 -31.71 31.22
CA ILE A 52 -25.48 -30.32 30.90
C ILE A 52 -26.79 -29.52 30.97
N THR A 53 -26.91 -28.70 32.02
CA THR A 53 -28.06 -27.82 32.19
C THR A 53 -28.13 -26.78 31.04
N PRO A 54 -29.34 -26.34 30.63
CA PRO A 54 -29.54 -25.39 29.52
C PRO A 54 -28.91 -23.98 29.74
N ALA A 55 -28.30 -23.73 30.90
CA ALA A 55 -27.50 -22.53 31.16
C ALA A 55 -26.07 -22.61 30.59
N VAL A 56 -25.45 -23.80 30.59
CA VAL A 56 -24.07 -23.99 30.11
C VAL A 56 -24.00 -23.96 28.58
N ARG A 57 -25.01 -24.50 27.88
CA ARG A 57 -25.11 -24.49 26.40
C ARG A 57 -25.22 -23.07 25.81
N ARG A 58 -25.97 -22.18 26.49
CA ARG A 58 -26.10 -20.78 26.06
C ARG A 58 -24.79 -19.99 26.19
N ASN A 59 -23.95 -20.35 27.16
CA ASN A 59 -22.69 -19.63 27.40
C ASN A 59 -21.60 -20.00 26.38
N THR A 60 -21.54 -21.27 25.95
CA THR A 60 -20.59 -21.72 24.92
C THR A 60 -20.92 -21.20 23.53
N ASP A 61 -22.21 -21.05 23.19
CA ASP A 61 -22.63 -20.44 21.92
C ASP A 61 -22.25 -18.96 21.90
N ASN A 62 -22.48 -18.22 22.99
CA ASN A 62 -22.08 -16.81 23.11
C ASN A 62 -20.55 -16.61 23.03
N LEU A 63 -19.77 -17.48 23.68
CA LEU A 63 -18.30 -17.46 23.60
C LEU A 63 -17.81 -17.83 22.20
N PHE A 64 -18.43 -18.80 21.53
CA PHE A 64 -18.10 -19.17 20.15
C PHE A 64 -18.43 -18.04 19.17
N TYR A 65 -19.63 -17.46 19.23
CA TYR A 65 -19.99 -16.29 18.42
C TYR A 65 -19.07 -15.10 18.71
N SER A 66 -18.71 -14.85 19.96
CA SER A 66 -17.78 -13.77 20.33
C SER A 66 -16.36 -14.02 19.79
N LEU A 67 -15.87 -15.28 19.81
CA LEU A 67 -14.55 -15.62 19.31
C LEU A 67 -14.50 -15.57 17.77
N VAL A 68 -15.57 -16.02 17.10
CA VAL A 68 -15.72 -15.93 15.65
C VAL A 68 -15.85 -14.46 15.22
N ALA A 69 -16.68 -13.66 15.89
CA ALA A 69 -16.84 -12.24 15.62
C ALA A 69 -15.54 -11.44 15.87
N SER A 70 -14.82 -11.73 16.95
CA SER A 70 -13.51 -11.10 17.21
C SER A 70 -12.44 -11.51 16.19
N GLY A 71 -12.47 -12.77 15.71
CA GLY A 71 -11.65 -13.22 14.58
C GLY A 71 -11.97 -12.49 13.28
N PHE A 72 -13.25 -12.30 12.94
CA PHE A 72 -13.67 -11.53 11.76
C PHE A 72 -13.28 -10.05 11.87
N ILE A 73 -13.47 -9.42 13.02
CA ILE A 73 -13.05 -8.04 13.27
C ILE A 73 -11.53 -7.92 13.13
N PHE A 74 -10.77 -8.86 13.68
CA PHE A 74 -9.31 -8.87 13.56
C PHE A 74 -8.85 -9.02 12.11
N VAL A 75 -9.43 -9.96 11.34
CA VAL A 75 -9.14 -10.13 9.91
C VAL A 75 -9.49 -8.87 9.11
N PHE A 76 -10.64 -8.26 9.38
CA PHE A 76 -11.04 -7.01 8.72
C PHE A 76 -10.10 -5.85 9.04
N VAL A 77 -9.68 -5.70 10.30
CA VAL A 77 -8.68 -4.71 10.72
C VAL A 77 -7.32 -4.98 10.07
N LEU A 78 -6.91 -6.25 9.97
CA LEU A 78 -5.65 -6.65 9.33
C LEU A 78 -5.70 -6.38 7.82
N LEU A 79 -6.79 -6.70 7.14
CA LEU A 79 -7.00 -6.39 5.72
C LEU A 79 -7.00 -4.88 5.47
N LYS A 80 -7.67 -4.09 6.32
CA LYS A 80 -7.57 -2.63 6.26
C LYS A 80 -6.15 -2.13 6.47
N LYS A 81 -5.40 -2.68 7.43
CA LYS A 81 -3.99 -2.33 7.65
C LYS A 81 -3.11 -2.71 6.46
N LEU A 82 -3.33 -3.87 5.83
CA LEU A 82 -2.60 -4.30 4.64
C LEU A 82 -2.91 -3.42 3.43
N LEU A 83 -4.16 -3.01 3.24
CA LEU A 83 -4.55 -2.08 2.17
C LEU A 83 -3.93 -0.69 2.36
N VAL A 84 -3.90 -0.19 3.60
CA VAL A 84 -3.22 1.07 3.95
C VAL A 84 -1.69 0.94 3.80
N TYR A 85 -1.12 -0.22 4.15
CA TYR A 85 0.32 -0.47 4.01
C TYR A 85 0.75 -0.51 2.54
N GLN A 86 -0.07 -1.08 1.64
CA GLN A 86 0.22 -1.05 0.21
C GLN A 86 0.29 0.39 -0.28
N MET A 87 -0.79 1.17 -0.13
CA MET A 87 -0.87 2.59 -0.55
C MET A 87 0.34 3.44 -0.15
N LYS A 88 0.86 3.25 1.06
CA LYS A 88 2.02 4.00 1.54
C LYS A 88 3.24 3.83 0.64
N THR A 89 3.44 2.65 0.07
CA THR A 89 4.59 2.35 -0.77
C THR A 89 4.56 3.15 -2.07
N GLU A 90 3.42 3.20 -2.76
CA GLU A 90 3.27 3.99 -3.98
C GLU A 90 3.30 5.50 -3.69
N VAL A 91 2.68 5.94 -2.59
CA VAL A 91 2.69 7.35 -2.18
C VAL A 91 4.10 7.82 -1.86
N SER A 92 4.86 7.07 -1.06
CA SER A 92 6.26 7.40 -0.77
C SER A 92 7.10 7.49 -2.04
N LYS A 93 6.91 6.55 -2.97
CA LYS A 93 7.65 6.56 -4.24
C LYS A 93 7.34 7.81 -5.07
N ALA A 94 6.08 8.26 -5.09
CA ALA A 94 5.68 9.47 -5.78
C ALA A 94 6.24 10.74 -5.09
N ALA A 95 6.17 10.81 -3.77
CA ALA A 95 6.69 11.94 -2.99
C ALA A 95 8.22 12.08 -3.14
N ASP A 96 8.95 10.97 -3.08
CA ASP A 96 10.38 10.91 -3.32
C ASP A 96 10.74 11.43 -4.72
N PHE A 97 9.97 11.02 -5.74
CA PHE A 97 10.20 11.46 -7.11
C PHE A 97 9.99 12.97 -7.28
N VAL A 98 8.88 13.52 -6.77
CA VAL A 98 8.64 14.97 -6.82
C VAL A 98 9.74 15.72 -6.05
N THR A 99 10.13 15.22 -4.88
CA THR A 99 11.23 15.78 -4.08
C THR A 99 12.55 15.74 -4.84
N SER A 100 12.83 14.67 -5.58
CA SER A 100 14.05 14.53 -6.38
C SER A 100 14.12 15.57 -7.51
N LEU A 101 12.98 15.95 -8.10
CA LEU A 101 12.94 17.02 -9.12
C LEU A 101 13.33 18.36 -8.51
N VAL A 102 12.85 18.68 -7.31
CA VAL A 102 13.23 19.90 -6.58
C VAL A 102 14.70 19.84 -6.16
N ARG A 103 15.18 18.68 -5.69
CA ARG A 103 16.57 18.46 -5.29
C ARG A 103 17.57 18.79 -6.39
N ILE A 104 17.27 18.45 -7.65
CA ILE A 104 18.15 18.72 -8.80
C ILE A 104 18.46 20.22 -8.94
N THR A 105 17.58 21.10 -8.47
CA THR A 105 17.82 22.56 -8.52
C THR A 105 18.91 23.04 -7.57
N GLY A 106 19.24 22.25 -6.53
CA GLY A 106 20.25 22.61 -5.53
C GLY A 106 19.87 23.78 -4.60
N LEU A 107 18.61 24.25 -4.64
CA LEU A 107 18.17 25.42 -3.88
C LEU A 107 17.69 25.12 -2.46
N LEU A 108 17.34 23.86 -2.18
CA LEU A 108 16.84 23.43 -0.87
C LEU A 108 17.88 22.54 -0.16
N THR A 109 17.95 22.66 1.17
CA THR A 109 18.77 21.77 2.00
C THR A 109 18.15 20.37 2.08
N GLU A 110 18.94 19.37 2.45
CA GLU A 110 18.44 17.99 2.66
C GLU A 110 17.37 17.93 3.75
N GLU A 111 17.47 18.76 4.78
CA GLU A 111 16.45 18.87 5.84
C GLU A 111 15.13 19.42 5.30
N GLN A 112 15.17 20.49 4.49
CA GLN A 112 13.98 21.05 3.84
C GLN A 112 13.35 20.04 2.87
N LEU A 113 14.18 19.33 2.09
CA LEU A 113 13.72 18.28 1.18
C LEU A 113 13.07 17.11 1.93
N HIS A 114 13.63 16.72 3.07
CA HIS A 114 13.05 15.68 3.93
C HIS A 114 11.69 16.10 4.50
N HIS A 115 11.57 17.33 5.02
CA HIS A 115 10.28 17.86 5.50
C HIS A 115 9.25 18.01 4.39
N PHE A 116 9.68 18.40 3.19
CA PHE A 116 8.81 18.47 2.02
C PHE A 116 8.30 17.09 1.62
N CYS A 117 9.20 16.10 1.49
CA CYS A 117 8.82 14.73 1.14
C CYS A 117 7.80 14.18 2.15
N HIS A 118 8.10 14.27 3.44
CA HIS A 118 7.20 13.81 4.50
C HIS A 118 5.82 14.49 4.45
N SER A 119 5.80 15.82 4.29
CA SER A 119 4.54 16.58 4.23
C SER A 119 3.70 16.22 2.99
N LEU A 120 4.37 15.97 1.87
CA LEU A 120 3.71 15.52 0.64
C LEU A 120 3.15 14.10 0.82
N GLU A 121 3.90 13.17 1.41
CA GLU A 121 3.40 11.83 1.73
C GLU A 121 2.13 11.88 2.58
N GLU A 122 2.14 12.61 3.69
CA GLU A 122 0.98 12.73 4.59
C GLU A 122 -0.23 13.33 3.86
N THR A 123 0.00 14.38 3.06
CA THR A 123 -1.04 15.04 2.28
C THR A 123 -1.68 14.08 1.27
N LEU A 124 -0.87 13.26 0.58
CA LEU A 124 -1.36 12.30 -0.41
C LEU A 124 -2.09 11.14 0.26
N LEU A 125 -1.56 10.61 1.38
CA LEU A 125 -2.21 9.55 2.15
C LEU A 125 -3.60 9.98 2.64
N GLU A 126 -3.70 11.20 3.20
CA GLU A 126 -4.97 11.78 3.63
C GLU A 126 -5.94 11.96 2.46
N HIS A 127 -5.45 12.42 1.31
CA HIS A 127 -6.28 12.66 0.13
C HIS A 127 -6.81 11.36 -0.49
N TYR A 128 -6.01 10.29 -0.49
CA TYR A 128 -6.31 9.04 -1.20
C TYR A 128 -7.11 8.02 -0.38
N GLN A 129 -7.26 8.22 0.93
CA GLN A 129 -7.85 7.25 1.88
C GLN A 129 -9.21 6.65 1.46
N HIS A 130 -10.02 7.39 0.68
CA HIS A 130 -11.34 6.94 0.21
C HIS A 130 -11.41 6.70 -1.31
N HIS A 131 -10.28 6.88 -2.00
CA HIS A 131 -10.14 6.75 -3.43
C HIS A 131 -9.04 5.75 -3.79
N TRP A 132 -8.80 4.73 -2.98
CA TRP A 132 -7.81 3.68 -3.22
C TRP A 132 -8.50 2.32 -3.42
N PHE A 133 -8.41 1.75 -4.63
CA PHE A 133 -9.13 0.53 -5.00
C PHE A 133 -8.19 -0.51 -5.63
N PRO A 134 -7.46 -1.32 -4.84
CA PRO A 134 -6.50 -2.28 -5.41
C PRO A 134 -7.11 -3.32 -6.34
N GLN A 135 -8.39 -3.67 -6.15
CA GLN A 135 -9.11 -4.59 -7.04
C GLN A 135 -9.51 -3.95 -8.39
N ALA A 136 -9.48 -2.62 -8.48
CA ALA A 136 -9.76 -1.86 -9.69
C ALA A 136 -8.80 -0.65 -9.76
N PRO A 137 -7.50 -0.86 -10.04
CA PRO A 137 -6.45 0.16 -9.90
C PRO A 137 -6.75 1.46 -10.66
N CYS A 138 -7.33 1.38 -11.86
CA CYS A 138 -7.71 2.57 -12.66
C CYS A 138 -8.80 3.42 -12.00
N ARG A 139 -9.64 2.82 -11.14
CA ARG A 139 -10.75 3.54 -10.51
C ARG A 139 -10.17 4.64 -9.63
N GLY A 140 -10.53 5.88 -9.92
CA GLY A 140 -10.03 7.05 -9.20
C GLY A 140 -8.61 7.48 -9.58
N SER A 141 -7.98 6.91 -10.61
CA SER A 141 -6.62 7.30 -11.04
C SER A 141 -6.54 8.80 -11.39
N GLY A 142 -7.53 9.34 -12.09
CA GLY A 142 -7.59 10.78 -12.36
C GLY A 142 -7.75 11.67 -11.12
N TYR A 143 -8.40 11.17 -10.06
CA TYR A 143 -8.51 11.88 -8.77
C TYR A 143 -7.17 11.89 -8.02
N ARG A 144 -6.43 10.77 -8.09
CA ARG A 144 -5.09 10.63 -7.50
C ARG A 144 -3.96 11.17 -8.39
N CYS A 145 -4.30 11.72 -9.54
CA CYS A 145 -3.31 12.22 -10.47
C CYS A 145 -2.74 13.54 -9.94
N ILE A 146 -1.43 13.60 -9.76
CA ILE A 146 -0.73 14.85 -9.45
C ILE A 146 -0.41 15.52 -10.78
N ARG A 147 -0.88 16.75 -10.99
CA ARG A 147 -0.69 17.44 -12.27
C ARG A 147 -0.22 18.87 -12.09
N ILE A 148 0.91 19.15 -12.73
CA ILE A 148 1.48 20.49 -12.89
C ILE A 148 1.41 20.84 -14.37
N ASN A 149 0.82 22.00 -14.66
CA ASN A 149 0.79 22.61 -15.99
C ASN A 149 0.95 24.13 -15.82
N HIS A 150 0.10 24.95 -16.45
CA HIS A 150 -0.07 26.38 -16.13
C HIS A 150 -0.48 26.66 -14.67
N LYS A 151 -0.79 25.64 -13.87
CA LYS A 151 -1.09 25.75 -12.44
C LYS A 151 -0.37 24.66 -11.64
N MET A 152 0.08 25.05 -10.44
CA MET A 152 0.61 24.13 -9.43
C MET A 152 -0.48 23.22 -8.87
N ASP A 153 -0.18 21.93 -8.76
CA ASP A 153 -1.02 20.93 -8.08
C ASP A 153 -1.33 21.37 -6.64
N PRO A 154 -2.60 21.33 -6.18
CA PRO A 154 -2.95 21.79 -4.85
C PRO A 154 -2.32 20.98 -3.72
N LEU A 155 -2.05 19.68 -3.91
CA LEU A 155 -1.44 18.82 -2.90
C LEU A 155 0.04 19.14 -2.75
N ILE A 156 0.76 19.35 -3.86
CA ILE A 156 2.14 19.85 -3.83
C ILE A 156 2.19 21.25 -3.21
N GLY A 157 1.25 22.13 -3.60
CA GLY A 157 1.15 23.48 -3.03
C GLY A 157 0.90 23.49 -1.53
N LYS A 158 0.13 22.52 -1.00
CA LYS A 158 -0.09 22.35 0.46
C LYS A 158 1.19 21.89 1.16
N ALA A 159 1.93 20.95 0.57
CA ALA A 159 3.20 20.46 1.11
C ALA A 159 4.33 21.53 1.06
N ALA A 160 4.24 22.51 0.16
CA ALA A 160 5.23 23.57 0.01
C ALA A 160 5.47 24.37 1.30
N CYS A 161 4.48 24.48 2.18
CA CYS A 161 4.57 25.23 3.43
C CYS A 161 5.74 24.76 4.33
N THR A 162 6.20 23.52 4.20
CA THR A 162 7.33 22.99 4.99
C THR A 162 8.70 23.32 4.42
N THR A 163 8.78 23.80 3.17
CA THR A 163 10.06 24.15 2.51
C THR A 163 10.58 25.53 2.87
N GLY A 164 9.71 26.42 3.38
CA GLY A 164 10.01 27.86 3.50
C GLY A 164 9.97 28.62 2.17
N LEU A 165 9.65 27.97 1.05
CA LEU A 165 9.42 28.62 -0.25
C LEU A 165 7.97 29.07 -0.38
N THR A 166 7.76 30.13 -1.16
CA THR A 166 6.44 30.45 -1.69
C THR A 166 5.99 29.40 -2.72
N ARG A 167 4.68 29.30 -2.94
CA ARG A 167 4.11 28.40 -3.94
C ARG A 167 4.68 28.67 -5.33
N GLU A 168 4.87 29.95 -5.66
CA GLU A 168 5.38 30.43 -6.95
C GLU A 168 6.85 30.06 -7.14
N GLN A 169 7.66 30.20 -6.09
CA GLN A 169 9.05 29.75 -6.10
C GLN A 169 9.11 28.24 -6.33
N LEU A 170 8.40 27.43 -5.55
CA LEU A 170 8.39 25.97 -5.74
C LEU A 170 7.90 25.57 -7.14
N PHE A 171 6.89 26.29 -7.66
CA PHE A 171 6.37 26.06 -9.01
C PHE A 171 7.43 26.27 -10.09
N SER A 172 8.31 27.26 -9.93
CA SER A 172 9.43 27.50 -10.85
C SER A 172 10.52 26.44 -10.81
N LEU A 173 10.57 25.60 -9.77
CA LEU A 173 11.58 24.55 -9.59
C LEU A 173 11.16 23.20 -10.20
N LEU A 174 9.88 23.04 -10.52
CA LEU A 174 9.33 21.81 -11.08
C LEU A 174 9.19 21.92 -12.60
N PRO A 175 9.15 20.78 -13.32
CA PRO A 175 8.85 20.80 -14.74
C PRO A 175 7.50 21.50 -15.00
N ARG A 176 7.46 22.36 -16.02
CA ARG A 176 6.25 23.13 -16.39
C ARG A 176 5.05 22.24 -16.66
N GLU A 177 5.30 21.05 -17.20
CA GLU A 177 4.30 20.05 -17.51
C GLU A 177 4.73 18.73 -16.91
N LEU A 178 4.13 18.38 -15.79
CA LEU A 178 4.36 17.13 -15.08
C LEU A 178 3.01 16.48 -14.79
N THR A 179 2.90 15.19 -15.07
CA THR A 179 1.75 14.37 -14.67
C THR A 179 2.30 13.13 -13.97
N VAL A 180 1.83 12.84 -12.76
CA VAL A 180 2.19 11.63 -12.01
C VAL A 180 0.92 10.89 -11.65
N TRP A 181 0.85 9.61 -12.04
CA TRP A 181 -0.22 8.70 -11.65
C TRP A 181 0.28 7.83 -10.51
N VAL A 182 -0.44 7.88 -9.38
CA VAL A 182 -0.19 7.09 -8.18
C VAL A 182 -1.34 6.12 -8.04
N ASP A 183 -1.17 4.93 -8.60
CA ASP A 183 -2.20 3.90 -8.67
C ASP A 183 -1.75 2.66 -7.88
N PRO A 184 -2.69 1.85 -7.36
CA PRO A 184 -2.32 0.57 -6.79
C PRO A 184 -1.44 -0.22 -7.74
N TYR A 185 -0.28 -0.68 -7.25
CA TYR A 185 0.70 -1.48 -7.97
C TYR A 185 1.51 -0.77 -9.06
N GLU A 186 1.27 0.52 -9.34
CA GLU A 186 2.06 1.26 -10.33
C GLU A 186 2.16 2.75 -9.98
N VAL A 187 3.39 3.27 -9.97
CA VAL A 187 3.65 4.71 -10.02
C VAL A 187 4.28 5.02 -11.36
N SER A 188 3.73 6.01 -12.06
CA SER A 188 4.19 6.39 -13.39
C SER A 188 4.08 7.89 -13.57
N TYR A 189 4.81 8.43 -14.54
CA TYR A 189 4.84 9.85 -14.79
C TYR A 189 4.99 10.17 -16.28
N ARG A 190 4.71 11.42 -16.62
CA ARG A 190 4.99 12.03 -17.92
C ARG A 190 5.49 13.44 -17.70
N ILE A 191 6.54 13.83 -18.42
CA ILE A 191 7.05 15.20 -18.47
C ILE A 191 6.83 15.74 -19.88
N GLY A 192 6.21 16.91 -20.00
CA GLY A 192 5.75 17.49 -21.27
C GLY A 192 4.37 16.99 -21.71
N GLU A 193 3.63 17.81 -22.45
CA GLU A 193 2.35 17.44 -23.08
C GLU A 193 2.51 16.27 -24.06
N ASP A 194 3.55 16.31 -24.91
CA ASP A 194 3.91 15.26 -25.87
C ASP A 194 4.87 14.21 -25.29
N GLY A 195 5.08 14.23 -23.97
CA GLY A 195 5.99 13.31 -23.29
C GLY A 195 5.53 11.85 -23.35
N SER A 196 6.50 10.94 -23.39
CA SER A 196 6.20 9.52 -23.16
C SER A 196 5.87 9.26 -21.69
N THR A 197 4.96 8.32 -21.44
CA THR A 197 4.67 7.86 -20.08
C THR A 197 5.73 6.86 -19.64
N CYS A 198 6.44 7.18 -18.56
CA CYS A 198 7.47 6.34 -17.97
C CYS A 198 6.95 5.72 -16.67
N VAL A 199 7.31 4.46 -16.42
CA VAL A 199 6.97 3.79 -15.17
C VAL A 199 8.10 4.01 -14.18
N LEU A 200 7.77 4.58 -13.01
CA LEU A 200 8.70 4.83 -11.92
C LEU A 200 8.86 3.58 -11.04
N SER A 201 7.77 2.89 -10.75
CA SER A 201 7.78 1.61 -10.05
C SER A 201 6.55 0.77 -10.41
N THR A 202 6.73 -0.55 -10.35
CA THR A 202 5.64 -1.52 -10.42
C THR A 202 5.75 -2.49 -9.26
N TYR A 203 4.60 -3.03 -8.85
CA TYR A 203 4.49 -4.04 -7.81
C TYR A 203 3.63 -5.19 -8.32
N ASN A 204 3.69 -6.33 -7.63
CA ASN A 204 2.89 -7.49 -8.01
C ASN A 204 1.39 -7.19 -7.80
N GLY A 205 0.65 -7.07 -8.90
CA GLY A 205 -0.79 -6.85 -8.90
C GLY A 205 -1.32 -6.49 -10.29
N PRO A 206 -2.64 -6.38 -10.46
CA PRO A 206 -3.21 -5.83 -11.69
C PRO A 206 -2.75 -4.37 -11.85
N SER A 207 -2.15 -4.00 -12.97
CA SER A 207 -1.86 -2.59 -13.28
C SER A 207 -3.03 -1.94 -14.02
N CYS A 208 -3.17 -0.62 -13.86
CA CYS A 208 -4.10 0.17 -14.64
C CYS A 208 -3.82 0.18 -16.15
N LYS A 209 -2.57 -0.08 -16.54
CA LYS A 209 -2.11 -0.09 -17.93
C LYS A 209 -1.80 -1.52 -18.35
N GLY A 210 -2.86 -2.32 -18.50
CA GLY A 210 -2.75 -3.63 -19.11
C GLY A 210 -2.10 -3.54 -20.51
N ALA A 211 -0.96 -4.21 -20.68
CA ALA A 211 -0.34 -4.57 -21.96
C ALA A 211 0.25 -3.44 -22.85
N LEU A 212 1.11 -2.57 -22.31
CA LEU A 212 2.05 -1.79 -23.14
C LEU A 212 3.53 -1.99 -22.83
N THR A 213 3.87 -2.90 -21.90
CA THR A 213 5.26 -3.16 -21.50
C THR A 213 5.60 -4.65 -21.43
N THR A 214 5.29 -5.43 -22.47
CA THR A 214 6.16 -6.57 -22.82
C THR A 214 7.15 -6.08 -23.87
N GLY A 215 8.24 -5.45 -23.42
CA GLY A 215 9.33 -5.09 -24.32
C GLY A 215 10.04 -3.77 -24.05
N ARG A 216 10.52 -3.51 -22.83
CA ARG A 216 11.83 -2.89 -22.64
C ARG A 216 12.27 -3.03 -21.19
N SER A 217 13.15 -3.98 -20.94
CA SER A 217 14.07 -3.91 -19.83
C SER A 217 14.78 -2.55 -19.87
N SER A 218 14.77 -1.86 -18.73
CA SER A 218 15.48 -0.61 -18.51
C SER A 218 16.94 -0.70 -18.96
N PRO A 219 17.44 0.24 -19.79
CA PRO A 219 18.84 0.60 -19.78
C PRO A 219 19.04 1.63 -18.66
N SER A 220 19.90 1.30 -17.71
CA SER A 220 20.57 2.29 -16.87
C SER A 220 21.41 3.19 -17.78
N GLU A 221 20.90 4.35 -18.16
CA GLU A 221 21.70 5.37 -18.85
C GLU A 221 21.76 6.65 -18.00
N GLN A 222 23.02 6.99 -17.70
CA GLN A 222 23.44 8.24 -17.10
C GLN A 222 22.96 9.41 -17.95
N ILE A 223 22.21 10.33 -17.34
CA ILE A 223 21.86 11.60 -17.97
C ILE A 223 23.12 12.47 -17.96
N ASN A 224 23.87 12.48 -19.07
CA ASN A 224 24.82 13.55 -19.37
C ASN A 224 24.03 14.73 -19.97
N MET A 225 23.97 15.84 -19.24
CA MET A 225 23.38 17.09 -19.72
C MET A 225 24.41 17.80 -20.59
N MET A 226 24.06 18.05 -21.86
CA MET A 226 24.90 18.76 -22.84
C MET A 226 24.74 20.26 -22.61
N THR A 227 25.80 20.91 -22.13
CA THR A 227 25.90 22.37 -22.07
C THR A 227 26.02 22.92 -23.49
N VAL A 228 25.01 23.65 -23.97
CA VAL A 228 25.16 24.50 -25.15
C VAL A 228 25.45 25.92 -24.66
N LEU A 229 26.73 26.29 -24.68
CA LEU A 229 27.15 27.67 -24.82
C LEU A 229 27.15 28.00 -26.31
N GLY A 230 26.38 29.01 -26.69
CA GLY A 230 26.36 29.65 -28.00
C GLY A 230 25.79 31.05 -27.85
#